data_AF-A0A3P8IT75-F1
#
_entry.id   AF-A0A3P8IT75-F1
#
_cell.length_a   1.000
_cell.length_b   1.000
_cell.length_c   1.000
_cell.angle_alpha   90.00
_cell.angle_beta   90.00
_cell.angle_gamma   90.00
#
_symmetry.space_group_name_H-M   'P 1'
#
loop_
_entity.id
_entity.type
_entity.pdbx_description
1 polymer ?
#
loop_
_entity_poly.entity_id
_entity_poly.type
_entity_poly.pdbx_seq_one_letter_code
_entity_poly.pdbx_strand_id
1 'polypeptide(L)'
;MTAFPVVHARLTGYLTSTDADVWLITGSPQSLVEQVYFDTPWLPRVNVIASKMARRYGGWVLTLRCLGHEKVVQLEEKIGAPLRLYSGYSDSEQDNPLLCFCQHRWRVTPQGDLHQLE
;
A
#
# COMPACT_ATOMS: atom_id res chain seq x y z
N MET A 1 9.41 9.57 12.43
CA MET A 1 8.30 8.62 12.21
C MET A 1 8.58 7.37 13.00
N THR A 2 7.57 6.76 13.63
CA THR A 2 7.76 5.51 14.37
C THR A 2 7.36 4.35 13.47
N ALA A 3 8.33 3.50 13.10
CA ALA A 3 8.04 2.27 12.36
C ALA A 3 7.46 1.23 13.31
N PHE A 4 6.51 0.43 12.82
CA PHE A 4 6.03 -0.76 13.54
C PHE A 4 7.02 -1.92 13.29
N PRO A 5 7.74 -2.41 14.32
CA PRO A 5 8.83 -3.37 14.12
C PRO A 5 8.37 -4.66 13.43
N VAL A 6 7.19 -5.17 13.80
CA VAL A 6 6.64 -6.41 13.23
C VAL A 6 6.32 -6.24 11.75
N VAL A 7 5.69 -5.11 11.37
CA VAL A 7 5.39 -4.79 9.96
C VAL A 7 6.68 -4.58 9.17
N HIS A 8 7.65 -3.85 9.73
CA HIS A 8 8.92 -3.59 9.07
C HIS A 8 9.73 -4.88 8.86
N ALA A 9 9.69 -5.81 9.81
CA ALA A 9 10.32 -7.13 9.67
C ALA A 9 9.68 -7.94 8.52
N ARG A 10 8.34 -7.94 8.41
CA ARG A 10 7.64 -8.58 7.28
C ARG A 10 8.02 -7.95 5.94
N LEU A 11 8.00 -6.62 5.86
CA LEU A 11 8.39 -5.88 4.66
C LEU A 11 9.83 -6.25 4.26
N THR A 12 10.75 -6.23 5.22
CA THR A 12 12.15 -6.58 4.97
C THR A 12 12.28 -8.00 4.44
N GLY A 13 11.56 -8.96 5.02
CA GLY A 13 11.53 -10.35 4.55
C GLY A 13 11.10 -10.47 3.09
N TYR A 14 10.00 -9.82 2.70
CA TYR A 14 9.55 -9.84 1.30
C TYR A 14 10.53 -9.14 0.36
N LEU A 15 11.09 -8.00 0.78
CA LEU A 15 12.08 -7.27 -0.02
C LEU A 15 13.37 -8.05 -0.25
N THR A 16 13.73 -8.98 0.64
CA THR A 16 14.87 -9.88 0.48
C THR A 16 14.56 -11.14 -0.32
N SER A 17 13.27 -11.42 -0.56
CA SER A 17 12.85 -12.58 -1.35
C SER A 17 13.04 -12.33 -2.85
N THR A 18 13.31 -13.38 -3.61
CA THR A 18 13.46 -13.32 -5.07
C THR A 18 12.18 -13.63 -5.83
N ASP A 19 11.13 -14.04 -5.12
CA ASP A 19 9.86 -14.53 -5.68
C ASP A 19 8.66 -13.61 -5.33
N ALA A 20 8.92 -12.41 -4.81
CA ALA A 20 7.88 -11.50 -4.36
C ALA A 20 8.08 -10.08 -4.90
N ASP A 21 7.04 -9.56 -5.58
CA ASP A 21 6.88 -8.14 -5.84
C ASP A 21 6.14 -7.48 -4.69
N VAL A 22 6.70 -6.40 -4.14
CA VAL A 22 6.10 -5.67 -3.01
C VAL A 22 5.43 -4.40 -3.51
N TRP A 23 4.18 -4.19 -3.08
CA TRP A 23 3.36 -3.04 -3.47
C TRP A 23 2.97 -2.21 -2.24
N LEU A 24 3.22 -0.90 -2.28
CA LEU A 24 2.66 0.09 -1.36
C LEU A 24 1.46 0.74 -2.03
N ILE A 25 0.26 0.53 -1.47
CA ILE A 25 -1.00 1.04 -2.04
C ILE A 25 -1.69 1.95 -1.02
N THR A 26 -1.71 3.25 -1.30
CA THR A 26 -2.08 4.28 -0.31
C THR A 26 -3.06 5.32 -0.84
N GLY A 27 -3.94 5.79 0.04
CA GLY A 27 -4.84 6.91 -0.26
C GLY A 27 -4.16 8.27 -0.20
N SER A 28 -2.96 8.36 0.35
CA SER A 28 -2.17 9.59 0.38
C SER A 28 -1.71 9.99 -1.02
N PRO A 29 -1.55 11.30 -1.30
CA PRO A 29 -0.94 11.76 -2.55
C PRO A 29 0.48 11.23 -2.73
N GLN A 30 0.83 10.79 -3.94
CA GLN A 30 2.16 10.22 -4.23
C GLN A 30 3.30 11.15 -3.82
N SER A 31 3.18 12.45 -4.13
CA SER A 31 4.19 13.45 -3.78
C SER A 31 4.41 13.57 -2.27
N LEU A 32 3.36 13.35 -1.46
CA LEU A 32 3.46 13.37 -0.01
C LEU A 32 4.16 12.11 0.51
N VAL A 33 3.81 10.94 -0.05
CA VAL A 33 4.45 9.66 0.31
C VAL A 33 5.95 9.72 0.02
N GLU A 34 6.33 10.16 -1.17
CA GLU A 34 7.74 10.31 -1.57
C GLU A 34 8.50 11.27 -0.66
N GLN A 35 7.89 12.39 -0.24
CA GLN A 35 8.52 13.36 0.66
C GLN A 35 8.63 12.86 2.10
N VAL A 36 7.66 12.10 2.59
CA VAL A 36 7.65 11.60 3.97
C VAL A 36 8.60 10.42 4.14
N TYR A 37 8.77 9.60 3.10
CA TYR A 37 9.57 8.39 3.13
C TYR A 37 10.87 8.50 2.31
N PHE A 38 11.30 9.71 1.95
CA PHE A 38 12.41 9.96 1.03
C PHE A 38 13.75 9.34 1.51
N ASP A 39 13.94 9.25 2.82
CA ASP A 39 15.14 8.75 3.48
C ASP A 39 15.06 7.25 3.80
N THR A 40 13.95 6.59 3.45
CA THR A 40 13.77 5.17 3.73
C THR A 40 14.38 4.29 2.63
N PRO A 41 15.18 3.27 3.00
CA PRO A 41 15.86 2.41 2.02
C PRO A 41 14.90 1.45 1.29
N TRP A 42 13.68 1.27 1.80
CA TRP A 42 12.69 0.36 1.23
C TRP A 42 11.83 1.00 0.14
N LEU A 43 11.61 2.33 0.15
CA LEU A 43 10.70 2.98 -0.80
C LEU A 43 11.09 2.75 -2.28
N PRO A 44 12.38 2.86 -2.68
CA PRO A 44 12.77 2.58 -4.07
C PRO A 44 12.63 1.11 -4.49
N ARG A 45 12.39 0.21 -3.53
CA ARG A 45 12.32 -1.25 -3.73
C ARG A 45 10.89 -1.77 -3.76
N VAL A 46 9.90 -0.90 -3.60
CA VAL A 46 8.48 -1.25 -3.69
C VAL A 46 7.86 -0.55 -4.90
N ASN A 47 6.84 -1.19 -5.48
CA ASN A 47 5.97 -0.54 -6.44
C ASN A 47 4.96 0.33 -5.68
N VAL A 48 4.72 1.56 -6.14
CA VAL A 48 3.82 2.50 -5.45
C VAL A 48 2.58 2.77 -6.29
N ILE A 49 1.41 2.62 -5.67
CA ILE A 49 0.13 3.12 -6.15
C ILE A 49 -0.40 4.10 -5.11
N ALA A 50 -0.61 5.34 -5.51
CA ALA A 50 -1.00 6.42 -4.63
C ALA A 50 -2.03 7.35 -5.30
N SER A 51 -2.69 8.17 -4.49
CA SER A 51 -3.52 9.24 -5.03
C SER A 51 -2.68 10.22 -5.85
N LYS A 52 -3.28 10.83 -6.88
CA LYS A 52 -2.59 11.79 -7.75
C LYS A 52 -3.15 13.19 -7.54
N MET A 53 -2.24 14.15 -7.45
CA MET A 53 -2.56 15.56 -7.36
C MET A 53 -1.89 16.32 -8.49
N ALA A 54 -2.60 17.32 -9.02
CA ALA A 54 -2.08 18.21 -10.05
C ALA A 54 -2.45 19.66 -9.75
N ARG A 55 -1.63 20.59 -10.23
CA ARG A 55 -1.95 22.02 -10.16
C ARG A 55 -3.01 22.36 -11.21
N ARG A 56 -4.15 22.90 -10.79
CA ARG A 56 -5.22 23.40 -11.69
C ARG A 56 -5.85 24.64 -11.08
N TYR A 57 -6.09 25.67 -11.90
CA TYR A 57 -6.77 26.92 -11.49
C TYR A 57 -6.16 27.60 -10.25
N GLY A 58 -4.83 27.58 -10.10
CA GLY A 58 -4.17 28.15 -8.92
C GLY A 58 -4.36 27.33 -7.62
N GLY A 59 -4.96 26.15 -7.70
CA GLY A 59 -5.14 25.20 -6.60
C GLY A 59 -4.46 23.86 -6.87
N TRP A 60 -4.38 23.03 -5.83
CA TRP A 60 -4.07 21.61 -5.99
C TRP A 60 -5.37 20.83 -6.06
N VAL A 61 -5.50 19.98 -7.08
CA VAL A 61 -6.70 19.16 -7.30
C VAL A 61 -6.31 17.69 -7.26
N LEU A 62 -7.09 16.90 -6.53
CA LEU A 62 -7.00 15.45 -6.51
C LEU A 62 -7.57 14.90 -7.82
N THR A 63 -6.69 14.52 -8.75
CA THR A 63 -7.09 13.99 -10.06
C THR A 63 -7.38 12.49 -10.02
N LEU A 64 -6.87 11.79 -9.01
CA LEU A 64 -7.17 10.40 -8.71
C LEU A 64 -7.18 10.21 -7.19
N ARG A 65 -8.26 9.63 -6.65
CA ARG A 65 -8.38 9.27 -5.22
C ARG A 65 -8.25 7.77 -5.05
N CYS A 66 -7.05 7.30 -4.70
CA CYS A 66 -6.74 5.87 -4.52
C CYS A 66 -7.29 5.33 -3.18
N LEU A 67 -8.59 5.05 -3.11
CA LEU A 67 -9.26 4.65 -1.87
C LEU A 67 -10.29 3.54 -2.12
N GLY A 68 -10.43 2.61 -1.18
CA GLY A 68 -11.44 1.56 -1.28
C GLY A 68 -11.23 0.68 -2.51
N HIS A 69 -12.30 0.46 -3.27
CA HIS A 69 -12.26 -0.31 -4.52
C HIS A 69 -11.33 0.30 -5.57
N GLU A 70 -11.03 1.60 -5.54
CA GLU A 70 -10.07 2.18 -6.48
C GLU A 70 -8.68 1.56 -6.31
N LYS A 71 -8.31 1.13 -5.10
CA LYS A 71 -7.05 0.40 -4.87
C LYS A 71 -7.00 -0.92 -5.65
N VAL A 72 -8.14 -1.59 -5.77
CA VAL A 72 -8.29 -2.84 -6.55
C VAL A 72 -8.11 -2.54 -8.03
N VAL A 73 -8.87 -1.57 -8.55
CA VAL A 73 -8.82 -1.15 -9.97
C VAL A 73 -7.40 -0.75 -10.37
N GLN A 74 -6.75 0.11 -9.59
CA GLN A 74 -5.39 0.55 -9.88
C GLN A 74 -4.37 -0.59 -9.86
N LEU A 75 -4.55 -1.60 -8.99
CA LEU A 75 -3.65 -2.75 -8.97
C LEU A 75 -3.92 -3.70 -10.14
N GLU A 76 -5.19 -3.94 -10.49
CA GLU A 76 -5.58 -4.73 -11.66
C GLU A 76 -5.02 -4.14 -12.96
N GLU A 77 -5.00 -2.81 -13.09
CA GLU A 77 -4.35 -2.12 -14.22
C GLU A 77 -2.83 -2.39 -14.30
N LYS A 78 -2.20 -2.77 -13.19
CA LYS A 78 -0.75 -3.00 -13.11
C LYS A 78 -0.35 -4.45 -13.30
N ILE A 79 -1.08 -5.38 -12.68
CA ILE A 79 -0.70 -6.80 -12.65
C ILE A 79 -1.73 -7.73 -13.29
N GLY A 80 -2.81 -7.17 -13.83
CA GLY A 80 -3.90 -7.90 -14.47
C GLY A 80 -4.98 -8.36 -13.49
N ALA A 81 -6.07 -8.87 -14.06
CA ALA A 81 -7.22 -9.39 -13.33
C ALA A 81 -7.47 -10.87 -13.68
N PRO A 82 -8.02 -11.68 -12.75
CA PRO A 82 -8.34 -11.32 -11.36
C PRO A 82 -7.08 -11.25 -10.48
N LEU A 83 -7.10 -10.40 -9.47
CA LEU A 83 -6.00 -10.32 -8.50
C LEU A 83 -5.84 -11.63 -7.72
N ARG A 84 -4.58 -12.05 -7.55
CA ARG A 84 -4.18 -13.16 -6.69
C ARG A 84 -2.96 -12.74 -5.89
N LEU A 85 -3.19 -12.27 -4.67
CA LEU A 85 -2.14 -11.72 -3.82
C LEU A 85 -1.77 -12.73 -2.74
N TYR A 86 -0.48 -12.85 -2.42
CA TYR A 86 -0.05 -13.77 -1.37
C TYR A 86 -0.37 -13.25 0.03
N SER A 87 -0.01 -12.01 0.34
CA SER A 87 -0.22 -11.42 1.66
C SER A 87 -0.59 -9.93 1.56
N GLY A 88 -1.49 -9.46 2.43
CA GLY A 88 -1.91 -8.07 2.51
C GLY A 88 -1.96 -7.55 3.94
N TYR A 89 -1.57 -6.31 4.13
CA TYR A 89 -1.47 -5.64 5.43
C TYR A 89 -2.17 -4.29 5.34
N SER A 90 -3.11 -4.01 6.23
CA SER A 90 -3.73 -2.67 6.35
C SER A 90 -4.21 -2.44 7.78
N ASP A 91 -4.21 -1.19 8.22
CA ASP A 91 -4.84 -0.73 9.45
C ASP A 91 -6.32 -0.36 9.26
N SER A 92 -6.80 -0.24 8.01
CA SER A 92 -8.11 0.33 7.67
C SER A 92 -9.10 -0.68 7.09
N GLU A 93 -10.38 -0.57 7.49
CA GLU A 93 -11.47 -1.36 6.89
C GLU A 93 -11.79 -0.94 5.46
N GLN A 94 -11.40 0.27 5.07
CA GLN A 94 -11.57 0.74 3.70
C GLN A 94 -10.73 -0.09 2.71
N ASP A 95 -9.70 -0.78 3.18
CA ASP A 95 -8.84 -1.62 2.35
C ASP A 95 -9.33 -3.07 2.26
N ASN A 96 -10.42 -3.43 2.97
CA ASN A 96 -11.01 -4.77 2.91
C ASN A 96 -11.28 -5.25 1.48
N PRO A 97 -11.80 -4.43 0.54
CA PRO A 97 -11.98 -4.87 -0.85
C PRO A 97 -10.70 -5.39 -1.51
N LEU A 98 -9.55 -4.76 -1.23
CA LEU A 98 -8.26 -5.22 -1.74
C LEU A 98 -7.76 -6.45 -0.96
N LEU A 99 -7.89 -6.43 0.37
CA LEU A 99 -7.47 -7.55 1.21
C LEU A 99 -8.21 -8.84 0.85
N CYS A 100 -9.46 -8.80 0.39
CA CYS A 100 -10.20 -9.97 -0.06
C CYS A 100 -9.51 -10.78 -1.18
N PHE A 101 -8.56 -10.19 -1.91
CA PHE A 101 -7.77 -10.88 -2.93
C PHE A 101 -6.47 -11.50 -2.39
N CYS A 102 -6.16 -11.30 -1.10
CA CYS A 102 -4.99 -11.86 -0.44
C CYS A 102 -5.27 -13.23 0.19
N GLN A 103 -4.37 -14.19 0.00
CA GLN A 103 -4.41 -15.48 0.69
C GLN A 103 -4.19 -15.31 2.20
N HIS A 104 -3.24 -14.45 2.58
CA HIS A 104 -2.97 -14.08 3.97
C HIS A 104 -3.36 -12.61 4.20
N ARG A 105 -4.27 -12.37 5.14
CA ARG A 105 -4.87 -11.06 5.38
C ARG A 105 -4.56 -10.62 6.80
N TRP A 106 -3.96 -9.45 6.95
CA TRP A 106 -3.52 -8.94 8.25
C TRP A 106 -4.08 -7.56 8.51
N ARG A 107 -4.77 -7.42 9.64
CA ARG A 107 -5.10 -6.13 10.23
C ARG A 107 -3.93 -5.67 11.11
N VAL A 108 -3.40 -4.48 10.82
CA VAL A 108 -2.38 -3.83 11.64
C VAL A 108 -3.08 -3.05 12.76
N THR A 109 -2.74 -3.32 14.01
CA THR A 109 -3.30 -2.58 15.15
C THR A 109 -2.62 -1.21 15.30
N PRO A 110 -3.21 -0.27 16.08
CA PRO A 110 -2.53 0.99 16.40
C PRO A 110 -1.16 0.82 17.09
N GLN A 111 -0.91 -0.32 17.73
CA GLN A 111 0.35 -0.69 18.36
C GLN A 111 1.36 -1.30 17.39
N GLY A 112 0.93 -1.63 16.16
CA GLY A 112 1.76 -2.26 15.14
C GLY A 112 1.77 -3.79 15.17
N ASP A 113 0.88 -4.40 15.94
CA ASP A 113 0.69 -5.85 15.97
C ASP A 113 -0.12 -6.32 14.76
N LEU A 114 0.02 -7.60 14.41
CA LEU A 114 -0.67 -8.22 13.27
C LEU A 114 -1.76 -9.17 13.75
N HIS A 115 -3.01 -8.84 13.44
CA HIS A 115 -4.15 -9.73 13.64
C HIS A 115 -4.54 -10.36 12.30
N GLN A 116 -4.55 -11.70 12.25
CA GLN A 116 -4.97 -12.41 11.04
C GLN A 116 -6.49 -12.27 10.87
N LEU A 117 -6.93 -11.93 9.66
CA LEU A 117 -8.34 -11.90 9.28
C LEU A 117 -8.72 -13.26 8.68
N GLU A 118 -9.88 -13.77 9.06
CA GLU A 118 -10.45 -15.02 8.55
C GLU A 118 -10.84 -14.94 7.08
#